data_AF-A0A537B9E0-F1
#
_entry.id   AF-A0A537B9E0-F1
#
_cell.length_a   1.000
_cell.length_b   1.000
_cell.length_c   1.000
_cell.angle_alpha   90.00
_cell.angle_beta   90.00
_cell.angle_gamma   90.00
#
_symmetry.space_group_name_H-M   'P 1'
#
loop_
_entity.id
_entity.type
_entity.pdbx_description
1 polymer ?
#
loop_
_entity_poly.entity_id
_entity_poly.type
_entity_poly.pdbx_seq_one_letter_code
_entity_poly.pdbx_strand_id
1 'polypeptide(L)'
;HRDLKTDHIFVSDDRVCFIDLDSVVLGDPVRDPAHLVAHITARVGLDALPAEEARRAADLFADEYFAHVPAGWRHQFALHCAGALIEVAGGIFKRQEPRWPEKVAAAVAEAHRTASGTL
;
A
#
# COMPACT_ATOMS: atom_id res chain seq x y z
N HIS A 1 -11.83 6.15 -1.76
CA HIS A 1 -11.23 6.64 -0.51
C HIS A 1 -10.14 7.67 -0.76
N ARG A 2 -9.26 7.44 -1.76
CA ARG A 2 -8.10 8.26 -2.14
C ARG A 2 -6.91 8.23 -1.17
N ASP A 3 -7.15 7.91 0.10
CA ASP A 3 -6.13 7.78 1.14
C ASP A 3 -6.33 6.49 1.96
N LEU A 4 -6.60 5.37 1.28
CA LEU A 4 -6.77 4.08 1.95
C LEU A 4 -5.42 3.55 2.44
N LYS A 5 -5.27 3.37 3.76
CA LYS A 5 -4.06 2.83 4.40
C LYS A 5 -4.41 2.12 5.71
N THR A 6 -3.45 1.38 6.26
CA THR A 6 -3.63 0.54 7.46
C THR A 6 -4.28 1.28 8.63
N ASP A 7 -3.90 2.55 8.84
CA ASP A 7 -4.37 3.35 9.97
C ASP A 7 -5.82 3.82 9.81
N HIS A 8 -6.41 3.65 8.63
CA HIS A 8 -7.79 4.04 8.30
C HIS A 8 -8.75 2.85 8.23
N ILE A 9 -8.30 1.66 8.63
CA ILE A 9 -9.07 0.42 8.59
C ILE A 9 -9.18 -0.13 10.01
N PHE A 10 -10.42 -0.27 10.49
CA PHE A 10 -10.71 -1.03 11.71
C PHE A 10 -11.29 -2.38 11.36
N VAL A 11 -10.80 -3.42 12.03
CA VAL A 11 -11.27 -4.79 11.90
C VAL A 11 -11.75 -5.28 13.26
N SER A 12 -12.97 -5.81 13.31
CA SER A 12 -13.56 -6.42 14.51
C SER A 12 -14.42 -7.60 14.07
N ASP A 13 -14.07 -8.81 14.50
CA ASP A 13 -14.73 -10.05 14.11
C ASP A 13 -14.86 -10.18 12.57
N ASP A 14 -16.08 -10.18 12.04
CA ASP A 14 -16.43 -10.25 10.62
C ASP A 14 -16.67 -8.86 9.99
N ARG A 15 -16.34 -7.79 10.70
CA ARG A 15 -16.63 -6.41 10.29
C ARG A 15 -15.35 -5.65 9.96
N VAL A 16 -15.43 -4.92 8.85
CA VAL A 16 -14.42 -3.95 8.42
C VAL A 16 -15.07 -2.58 8.35
N CYS A 17 -14.42 -1.58 8.95
CA CYS A 17 -14.84 -0.18 8.89
C CYS A 17 -13.72 0.68 8.31
N PHE A 18 -14.08 1.58 7.40
CA PHE A 18 -13.18 2.58 6.82
C PHE A 18 -13.49 3.96 7.39
N ILE A 19 -12.46 4.72 7.75
CA ILE A 19 -12.57 6.11 8.20
C ILE A 19 -11.85 7.05 7.26
N ASP A 20 -11.83 8.35 7.58
CA ASP A 20 -11.10 9.37 6.82
C ASP A 20 -11.50 9.50 5.34
N LEU A 21 -12.79 9.80 5.13
CA LEU A 21 -13.40 9.94 3.80
C LEU A 21 -13.39 11.38 3.27
N ASP A 22 -12.57 12.27 3.84
CA ASP A 22 -12.52 13.70 3.46
C ASP A 22 -11.98 13.92 2.03
N SER A 23 -11.23 12.94 1.53
CA SER A 23 -10.52 12.97 0.25
C SER A 23 -11.21 12.13 -0.83
N VAL A 24 -12.43 11.64 -0.57
CA VAL A 24 -13.14 10.73 -1.47
C VAL A 24 -13.38 11.38 -2.84
N VAL A 25 -13.09 10.62 -3.90
CA VAL A 25 -13.25 11.05 -5.28
C VAL A 25 -13.51 9.83 -6.17
N LEU A 26 -14.15 10.05 -7.32
CA LEU A 26 -14.20 9.07 -8.40
C LEU A 26 -12.83 9.04 -9.11
N GLY A 27 -12.24 7.86 -9.25
CA GLY A 27 -10.91 7.70 -9.84
C GLY A 27 -10.70 6.28 -10.34
N ASP A 28 -9.44 5.98 -10.66
CA ASP A 28 -9.04 4.64 -11.07
C ASP A 28 -9.33 3.63 -9.94
N PRO A 29 -10.07 2.53 -10.21
CA PRO A 29 -10.46 1.56 -9.19
C PRO A 29 -9.27 0.88 -8.50
N VAL A 30 -8.09 0.82 -9.12
CA VAL A 30 -6.92 0.19 -8.51
C VAL A 30 -6.12 1.12 -7.59
N ARG A 31 -6.45 2.42 -7.53
CA ARG A 31 -5.69 3.40 -6.74
C ARG A 31 -5.69 3.10 -5.24
N ASP A 32 -6.87 2.89 -4.66
CA ASP A 32 -7.03 2.61 -3.23
C ASP A 32 -6.36 1.30 -2.78
N PRO A 33 -6.62 0.15 -3.42
CA PRO A 33 -5.96 -1.11 -3.03
C PRO A 33 -4.45 -1.07 -3.24
N ALA A 34 -3.95 -0.38 -4.27
CA ALA A 34 -2.51 -0.18 -4.47
C ALA A 34 -1.88 0.67 -3.36
N HIS A 35 -2.59 1.69 -2.88
CA HIS A 35 -2.12 2.53 -1.77
C HIS A 35 -2.07 1.77 -0.44
N LEU A 36 -3.03 0.89 -0.19
CA LEU A 36 -3.00 -0.03 0.95
C LEU A 36 -1.84 -1.02 0.86
N VAL A 37 -1.64 -1.66 -0.30
CA VAL A 37 -0.51 -2.55 -0.56
C VAL A 37 0.81 -1.84 -0.28
N ALA A 38 1.00 -0.61 -0.76
CA ALA A 38 2.20 0.17 -0.50
C ALA A 38 2.45 0.42 1.01
N HIS A 39 1.40 0.72 1.77
CA HIS A 39 1.52 0.92 3.23
C HIS A 39 1.90 -0.36 3.98
N ILE A 40 1.30 -1.50 3.60
CA ILE A 40 1.64 -2.82 4.16
C ILE A 40 3.09 -3.16 3.82
N THR A 41 3.46 -3.10 2.54
CA THR A 41 4.82 -3.43 2.05
C THR A 41 5.90 -2.54 2.68
N ALA A 42 5.65 -1.23 2.80
CA ALA A 42 6.57 -0.30 3.45
C ALA A 42 6.53 -0.37 4.99
N ARG A 43 5.59 -1.14 5.55
CA ARG A 43 5.39 -1.33 7.00
C ARG A 43 5.14 -0.03 7.77
N VAL A 44 4.38 0.90 7.18
CA VAL A 44 3.99 2.13 7.86
C VAL A 44 3.13 1.75 9.08
N GLY A 45 3.56 2.15 10.29
CA GLY A 45 2.90 1.74 11.54
C GLY A 45 3.10 0.28 11.94
N LEU A 46 3.87 -0.51 11.17
CA LEU A 46 4.08 -1.96 11.35
C LEU A 46 5.56 -2.29 11.58
N ASP A 47 6.30 -1.45 12.30
CA ASP A 47 7.76 -1.57 12.47
C ASP A 47 8.20 -2.94 13.07
N ALA A 48 7.32 -3.61 13.83
CA ALA A 48 7.57 -4.93 14.41
C ALA A 48 7.39 -6.09 13.40
N LEU A 49 6.68 -5.88 12.29
CA LEU A 49 6.41 -6.92 11.30
C LEU A 49 7.68 -7.18 10.44
N PRO A 50 8.11 -8.44 10.27
CA PRO A 50 9.20 -8.76 9.35
C PRO A 50 8.88 -8.35 7.91
N ALA A 51 9.88 -7.85 7.17
CA ALA A 51 9.69 -7.36 5.80
C ALA A 51 9.14 -8.43 4.83
N GLU A 52 9.59 -9.68 4.95
CA GLU A 52 9.06 -10.79 4.14
C GLU A 52 7.59 -11.09 4.48
N GLU A 53 7.20 -10.93 5.74
CA GLU A 53 5.82 -11.18 6.15
C GLU A 53 4.89 -10.06 5.67
N ALA A 54 5.36 -8.81 5.71
CA ALA A 54 4.68 -7.67 5.13
C ALA A 54 4.44 -7.85 3.62
N ARG A 55 5.47 -8.29 2.87
CA ARG A 55 5.32 -8.59 1.43
C ARG A 55 4.30 -9.69 1.18
N ARG A 56 4.42 -10.83 1.88
CA ARG A 56 3.44 -11.92 1.74
C ARG A 56 2.01 -11.47 2.07
N ALA A 57 1.82 -10.61 3.06
CA ALA A 57 0.50 -10.08 3.39
C ALA A 57 -0.04 -9.16 2.29
N ALA A 58 0.82 -8.31 1.70
CA ALA A 58 0.46 -7.48 0.57
C ALA A 58 0.10 -8.29 -0.68
N ASP A 59 0.85 -9.35 -0.98
CA ASP A 59 0.58 -10.27 -2.09
C ASP A 59 -0.74 -11.01 -1.89
N LEU A 60 -0.98 -11.54 -0.68
CA LEU A 60 -2.23 -12.22 -0.34
C LEU A 60 -3.44 -11.28 -0.51
N PHE A 61 -3.32 -10.03 -0.07
CA PHE A 61 -4.36 -9.04 -0.27
C PHE A 61 -4.59 -8.74 -1.77
N ALA A 62 -3.52 -8.57 -2.54
CA ALA A 62 -3.61 -8.29 -3.97
C ALA A 62 -4.28 -9.46 -4.72
N ASP A 63 -3.90 -10.70 -4.42
CA ASP A 63 -4.49 -11.88 -5.04
C ASP A 63 -5.97 -12.04 -4.70
N GLU A 64 -6.35 -11.83 -3.43
CA GLU A 64 -7.76 -11.85 -3.04
C GLU A 64 -8.53 -10.73 -3.74
N TYR A 65 -8.01 -9.50 -3.78
CA TYR A 65 -8.64 -8.39 -4.50
C TYR A 65 -8.90 -8.73 -5.97
N PHE A 66 -7.90 -9.30 -6.66
CA PHE A 66 -8.02 -9.70 -8.05
C PHE A 66 -8.85 -10.95 -8.30
N ALA A 67 -9.22 -11.71 -7.28
CA ALA A 67 -10.24 -12.74 -7.40
C ALA A 67 -11.65 -12.14 -7.61
N HIS A 68 -11.86 -10.88 -7.21
CA HIS A 68 -13.17 -10.20 -7.24
C HIS A 68 -13.30 -9.07 -8.26
N VAL A 69 -12.20 -8.70 -8.95
CA VAL A 69 -12.20 -7.61 -9.94
C VAL A 69 -11.62 -8.04 -11.30
N PRO A 70 -11.82 -7.27 -12.38
CA PRO A 70 -11.29 -7.62 -13.70
C PRO A 70 -9.77 -7.80 -13.71
N ALA A 71 -9.32 -8.97 -14.17
CA ALA A 71 -7.90 -9.30 -14.27
C ALA A 71 -7.10 -8.32 -15.16
N GLY A 72 -7.76 -7.68 -16.13
CA GLY A 72 -7.15 -6.66 -17.00
C GLY A 72 -6.61 -5.44 -16.25
N TRP A 73 -7.03 -5.19 -15.01
CA TRP A 73 -6.53 -4.06 -14.21
C TRP A 73 -5.14 -4.31 -13.59
N ARG A 74 -4.62 -5.55 -13.63
CA ARG A 74 -3.33 -5.92 -13.00
C ARG A 74 -2.15 -5.08 -13.48
N HIS A 75 -2.11 -4.73 -14.76
CA HIS A 75 -1.02 -3.90 -15.30
C HIS A 75 -1.02 -2.49 -14.69
N GLN A 76 -2.18 -1.84 -14.63
CA GLN A 76 -2.32 -0.51 -14.01
C GLN A 76 -2.06 -0.58 -12.50
N PHE A 77 -2.49 -1.65 -11.84
CA PHE A 77 -2.27 -1.84 -10.40
C PHE A 77 -0.79 -1.84 -10.01
N ALA A 78 0.07 -2.52 -10.77
CA ALA A 78 1.52 -2.51 -10.51
C ALA A 78 2.10 -1.09 -10.58
N LEU A 79 1.69 -0.29 -11.58
CA LEU A 79 2.11 1.10 -11.70
C LEU A 79 1.61 1.95 -10.52
N HIS A 80 0.36 1.77 -10.09
CA HIS A 80 -0.18 2.46 -8.92
C HIS A 80 0.52 2.05 -7.62
N CYS A 81 0.92 0.78 -7.46
CA CYS A 81 1.67 0.32 -6.29
C CYS A 81 3.04 0.98 -6.23
N ALA A 82 3.78 1.01 -7.35
CA ALA A 82 5.07 1.69 -7.42
C ALA A 82 4.92 3.19 -7.13
N GLY A 83 3.93 3.86 -7.71
CA GLY A 83 3.63 5.27 -7.42
C GLY A 83 3.29 5.51 -5.95
N ALA A 84 2.44 4.68 -5.37
CA ALA A 84 2.06 4.78 -3.96
C ALA A 84 3.24 4.55 -3.00
N LEU A 85 4.19 3.67 -3.34
CA LEU A 85 5.42 3.49 -2.55
C LEU A 85 6.29 4.75 -2.55
N ILE A 86 6.35 5.48 -3.67
CA ILE A 86 7.02 6.79 -3.73
C ILE A 86 6.28 7.83 -2.88
N GLU A 87 4.95 7.85 -2.90
CA GLU A 87 4.14 8.71 -2.02
C GLU A 87 4.38 8.40 -0.54
N VAL A 88 4.42 7.12 -0.16
CA VAL A 88 4.75 6.66 1.18
C VAL A 88 6.14 7.14 1.60
N ALA A 89 7.14 7.00 0.73
CA ALA A 89 8.49 7.51 0.98
C ALA A 89 8.48 9.03 1.24
N GLY A 90 7.73 9.79 0.43
CA GLY A 90 7.53 11.22 0.65
C GLY A 90 6.86 11.53 1.99
N GLY A 91 5.87 10.73 2.40
CA GLY A 91 5.21 10.85 3.70
C GLY A 91 6.16 10.59 4.88
N ILE A 92 6.96 9.53 4.81
CA ILE A 92 7.97 9.16 5.82
C ILE A 92 9.00 10.29 5.97
N PHE A 93 9.50 10.82 4.86
CA PHE A 93 10.41 11.97 4.86
C PHE A 93 9.75 13.22 5.45
N LYS A 94 8.55 13.57 5.01
CA LYS A 94 7.83 14.77 5.47
C LYS A 94 7.58 14.75 6.98
N ARG A 95 7.27 13.58 7.54
CA ARG A 95 7.04 13.40 8.99
C ARG A 95 8.34 13.24 9.78
N GLN A 96 9.49 13.11 9.12
CA GLN A 96 10.79 12.87 9.75
C GLN A 96 10.73 11.69 10.74
N GLU A 97 10.15 10.57 10.29
CA GLU A 97 10.02 9.38 11.13
C GLU A 97 11.38 8.90 11.66
N PRO A 98 11.42 8.17 12.79
CA PRO A 98 12.64 7.55 13.25
C PRO A 98 13.25 6.66 12.15
N ARG A 99 14.53 6.90 11.84
CA ARG A 99 15.25 6.22 10.74
C ARG A 99 14.62 6.48 9.37
N TRP A 100 14.09 7.68 9.14
CA TRP A 100 13.48 8.04 7.85
C TRP A 100 14.42 7.83 6.66
N PRO A 101 15.76 8.05 6.71
CA PRO A 101 16.60 7.83 5.53
C PRO A 101 16.56 6.36 5.09
N GLU A 102 16.67 5.44 6.04
CA GLU A 102 16.63 4.00 5.79
C GLU A 102 15.23 3.55 5.34
N LYS A 103 14.18 4.07 5.98
CA LYS A 103 12.79 3.76 5.62
C LYS A 103 12.44 4.26 4.21
N VAL A 104 12.87 5.46 3.85
CA VAL A 104 12.70 6.04 2.51
C VAL A 104 13.45 5.20 1.48
N ALA A 105 14.71 4.85 1.73
CA ALA A 105 15.49 4.01 0.83
C ALA A 105 14.83 2.63 0.62
N ALA A 106 14.28 2.03 1.69
CA ALA A 106 13.55 0.77 1.60
C ALA A 106 12.27 0.89 0.76
N ALA A 107 11.46 1.92 0.98
CA ALA A 107 10.24 2.14 0.20
C ALA A 107 10.52 2.40 -1.29
N VAL A 108 11.57 3.16 -1.61
CA VAL A 108 12.02 3.37 -3.00
C VAL A 108 12.53 2.07 -3.63
N ALA A 109 13.25 1.24 -2.87
CA ALA A 109 13.69 -0.08 -3.34
C ALA A 109 12.51 -1.02 -3.64
N GLU A 110 11.45 -0.99 -2.82
CA GLU A 110 10.20 -1.71 -3.10
C GLU A 110 9.53 -1.17 -4.38
N ALA A 111 9.47 0.16 -4.56
CA ALA A 111 8.88 0.76 -5.76
C ALA A 111 9.57 0.27 -7.04
N HIS A 112 10.91 0.16 -7.02
CA HIS A 112 11.68 -0.40 -8.13
C HIS A 112 11.37 -1.89 -8.39
N ARG A 113 11.22 -2.71 -7.34
CA ARG A 113 10.85 -4.12 -7.46
C ARG A 113 9.47 -4.27 -8.11
N THR A 114 8.49 -3.54 -7.59
CA THR A 114 7.12 -3.55 -8.10
C THR A 114 7.04 -3.09 -9.55
N ALA A 115 7.75 -2.01 -9.91
CA ALA A 115 7.78 -1.52 -11.30
C ALA A 115 8.43 -2.51 -12.28
N SER A 116 9.32 -3.39 -11.79
CA SER A 116 9.97 -4.44 -12.59
C SER A 116 9.10 -5.70 -12.73
N GLY A 117 7.88 -5.72 -12.18
CA GLY A 117 6.96 -6.86 -12.23
C GLY A 117 7.23 -7.94 -11.20
N THR A 118 8.07 -7.66 -10.19
CA THR A 118 8.25 -8.50 -9.01
C THR A 118 7.44 -7.88 -7.88
N LEU A 119 6.18 -8.30 -7.76
CA LEU A 119 5.46 -8.21 -6.49
C LEU A 119 5.87 -9.44 -5.67
#